data_AF-A0A060BQN7-F1
#
_entry.id   AF-A0A060BQN7-F1
#
_cell.length_a   1.000
_cell.length_b   1.000
_cell.length_c   1.000
_cell.angle_alpha   90.00
_cell.angle_beta   90.00
_cell.angle_gamma   90.00
#
_symmetry.space_group_name_H-M   'P 1'
#
loop_
_entity.id
_entity.type
_entity.pdbx_description
1 polymer ?
#
loop_
_entity_poly.entity_id
_entity_poly.type
_entity_poly.pdbx_seq_one_letter_code
_entity_poly.pdbx_strand_id
1 'polypeptide(L)'
;MRGVGQGEWAYFNQHYDEASYRELARTWRPALSAADICQGWLDLAQEAGLKYAVMVTRHHDGYALWDSPSSWKDFTTVRCGPGEDYVRAYVEACQAHAIPAGLYYSPMDWRFPGYFDPKGQPESAQAMKKQVYAQLQELTQHYGPVPILWFDGGWLAHQGTDA
;
A
#
# COMPACT_ATOMS: atom_id res chain seq x y z
N MET A 1 -3.28 -7.23 18.99
CA MET A 1 -2.82 -8.46 18.30
C MET A 1 -1.49 -8.15 17.63
N ARG A 2 -0.51 -9.06 17.64
CA ARG A 2 0.73 -8.89 16.86
C ARG A 2 0.38 -9.18 15.39
N GLY A 3 0.85 -8.36 14.44
CA GLY A 3 0.65 -8.62 13.00
C GLY A 3 1.26 -9.96 12.58
N VAL A 4 1.01 -10.38 11.33
CA VAL A 4 1.45 -11.70 10.82
C VAL A 4 2.93 -11.97 11.11
N GLY A 5 3.80 -10.98 10.88
CA GLY A 5 5.21 -11.04 11.27
C GLY A 5 6.04 -12.11 10.53
N GLN A 6 5.59 -12.55 9.36
CA GLN A 6 6.21 -13.64 8.57
C GLN A 6 6.54 -13.20 7.13
N GLY A 7 6.81 -11.91 6.93
CA GLY A 7 7.06 -11.31 5.62
C GLY A 7 5.78 -10.86 4.89
N GLU A 8 5.95 -9.98 3.93
CA GLU A 8 4.91 -9.33 3.12
C GLU A 8 4.24 -10.28 2.13
N TRP A 9 4.88 -11.41 1.81
CA TRP A 9 4.30 -12.47 0.98
C TRP A 9 3.45 -13.48 1.75
N ALA A 10 3.29 -13.32 3.07
CA ALA A 10 2.58 -14.30 3.90
C ALA A 10 1.14 -14.53 3.44
N TYR A 11 0.41 -13.49 2.99
CA TYR A 11 -0.94 -13.61 2.42
C TYR A 11 -0.99 -14.71 1.34
N PHE A 12 -0.08 -14.60 0.37
CA PHE A 12 -0.03 -15.48 -0.80
C PHE A 12 0.56 -16.85 -0.45
N ASN A 13 1.73 -16.87 0.19
CA ASN A 13 2.49 -18.10 0.46
C ASN A 13 1.81 -19.03 1.47
N GLN A 14 0.99 -18.49 2.37
CA GLN A 14 0.26 -19.26 3.38
C GLN A 14 -1.21 -19.44 3.03
N HIS A 15 -1.63 -19.00 1.85
CA HIS A 15 -3.00 -19.13 1.34
C HIS A 15 -4.05 -18.58 2.32
N TYR A 16 -3.83 -17.38 2.84
CA TYR A 16 -4.81 -16.72 3.69
C TYR A 16 -6.14 -16.55 2.94
N ASP A 17 -7.24 -16.88 3.60
CA ASP A 17 -8.55 -16.47 3.12
C ASP A 17 -8.77 -14.97 3.34
N GLU A 18 -9.51 -14.32 2.45
CA GLU A 18 -9.73 -12.87 2.49
C GLU A 18 -10.35 -12.44 3.82
N ALA A 19 -11.27 -13.22 4.39
CA ALA A 19 -11.99 -12.85 5.60
C ALA A 19 -11.08 -12.84 6.84
N SER A 20 -10.25 -13.87 7.00
CA SER A 20 -9.29 -13.95 8.11
C SER A 20 -8.21 -12.87 8.00
N TYR A 21 -7.68 -12.62 6.80
CA TYR A 21 -6.68 -11.57 6.61
C TYR A 21 -7.26 -10.18 6.87
N ARG A 22 -8.51 -9.94 6.46
CA ARG A 22 -9.23 -8.70 6.81
C ARG A 22 -9.42 -8.53 8.32
N GLU A 23 -9.64 -9.62 9.05
CA GLU A 23 -9.77 -9.55 10.52
C GLU A 23 -8.46 -9.15 11.20
N LEU A 24 -7.31 -9.56 10.65
CA LEU A 24 -6.01 -9.07 11.11
C LEU A 24 -5.91 -7.54 10.95
N ALA A 25 -6.32 -7.01 9.80
CA ALA A 25 -6.35 -5.56 9.58
C ALA A 25 -7.30 -4.85 10.55
N ARG A 26 -8.52 -5.39 10.74
CA ARG A 26 -9.51 -4.83 11.68
C ARG A 26 -9.03 -4.77 13.12
N THR A 27 -8.18 -5.70 13.54
CA THR A 27 -7.66 -5.79 14.92
C THR A 27 -6.27 -5.15 15.09
N TRP A 28 -5.67 -4.67 14.00
CA TRP A 28 -4.39 -3.97 14.04
C TRP A 28 -4.54 -2.56 14.63
N ARG A 29 -3.90 -2.34 15.77
CA ARG A 29 -3.89 -1.05 16.49
C ARG A 29 -2.44 -0.71 16.89
N PRO A 30 -1.76 0.14 16.11
CA PRO A 30 -0.45 0.66 16.49
C PRO A 30 -0.51 1.40 17.83
N ALA A 31 0.61 1.37 18.57
CA ALA A 31 0.71 2.06 19.85
C ALA A 31 0.88 3.58 19.72
N LEU A 32 1.32 4.03 18.55
CA LEU A 32 1.56 5.43 18.19
C LEU A 32 0.68 5.79 16.99
N SER A 33 0.34 7.08 16.87
CA SER A 33 -0.38 7.59 15.71
C SER A 33 0.46 7.45 14.43
N ALA A 34 -0.19 7.51 13.27
CA ALA A 34 0.48 7.56 11.98
C ALA A 34 1.46 8.74 11.90
N ALA A 35 1.07 9.90 12.44
CA ALA A 35 1.90 11.10 12.49
C ALA A 35 3.18 10.86 13.33
N ASP A 36 3.05 10.33 14.55
CA ASP A 36 4.20 10.07 15.42
C ASP A 36 5.14 9.01 14.84
N ILE A 37 4.59 7.97 14.22
CA ILE A 37 5.37 6.93 13.53
C ILE A 37 6.17 7.53 12.38
N CYS A 38 5.52 8.30 11.51
CA CYS A 38 6.17 8.90 10.35
C CYS A 38 7.21 9.94 10.78
N GLN A 39 6.91 10.78 11.78
CA GLN A 39 7.86 11.72 12.36
C GLN A 39 9.13 10.99 12.84
N GLY A 40 8.99 9.93 13.63
CA GLY A 40 10.13 9.16 14.12
C GLY A 40 10.95 8.49 13.00
N TRP A 41 10.30 8.04 11.92
CA TRP A 41 11.01 7.52 10.74
C TRP A 41 11.82 8.61 10.02
N LEU A 42 11.24 9.79 9.82
CA LEU A 42 11.89 10.87 9.09
C LEU A 42 12.97 11.58 9.93
N ASP A 43 12.81 11.64 11.25
CA ASP A 43 13.88 12.06 12.18
C ASP A 43 15.12 11.18 11.98
N LEU A 44 14.94 9.85 12.03
CA LEU A 44 16.02 8.90 11.81
C LEU A 44 16.60 8.98 10.39
N ALA A 45 15.76 9.16 9.38
CA ALA A 45 16.21 9.31 8.00
C ALA A 45 17.09 10.55 7.81
N GLN A 46 16.73 11.66 8.45
CA GLN A 46 17.50 12.90 8.43
C GLN A 46 18.83 12.74 9.19
N GLU A 47 18.81 12.13 10.38
CA GLU A 47 20.01 11.82 11.16
C GLU A 47 20.99 10.92 10.40
N ALA A 48 20.47 9.93 9.66
CA ALA A 48 21.25 9.05 8.81
C ALA A 48 21.73 9.72 7.50
N GLY A 49 21.29 10.95 7.21
CA GLY A 49 21.68 11.69 6.01
C GLY A 49 21.02 11.20 4.72
N LEU A 50 19.91 10.46 4.80
CA LEU A 50 19.14 9.99 3.64
C LEU A 50 18.61 11.18 2.82
N LYS A 51 18.46 10.98 1.51
CA LYS A 51 18.13 12.06 0.55
C LYS A 51 16.75 11.96 -0.06
N TYR A 52 16.02 10.89 0.24
CA TYR A 52 14.63 10.65 -0.09
C TYR A 52 14.16 9.46 0.74
N ALA A 53 12.84 9.26 0.81
CA ALA A 53 12.25 8.06 1.37
C ALA A 53 11.22 7.49 0.38
N VAL A 54 10.88 6.21 0.48
CA VAL A 54 9.79 5.60 -0.31
C VAL A 54 8.90 4.80 0.63
N MET A 55 7.61 5.13 0.71
CA MET A 55 6.63 4.39 1.51
C MET A 55 5.82 3.42 0.64
N VAL A 56 5.66 2.18 1.11
CA VAL A 56 4.68 1.23 0.57
C VAL A 56 3.28 1.76 0.83
N THR A 57 2.64 2.39 -0.15
CA THR A 57 1.26 2.89 0.00
C THR A 57 0.26 1.74 -0.06
N ARG A 58 0.53 0.74 -0.91
CA ARG A 58 -0.25 -0.48 -1.09
C ARG A 58 0.66 -1.57 -1.63
N HIS A 59 0.69 -2.72 -0.98
CA HIS A 59 1.41 -3.91 -1.44
C HIS A 59 0.47 -4.87 -2.21
N HIS A 60 0.97 -6.04 -2.55
CA HIS A 60 0.24 -7.05 -3.33
C HIS A 60 -1.00 -7.63 -2.62
N ASP A 61 -1.06 -7.57 -1.28
CA ASP A 61 -2.24 -7.96 -0.50
C ASP A 61 -3.42 -6.96 -0.67
N GLY A 62 -3.14 -5.81 -1.28
CA GLY A 62 -4.09 -4.77 -1.60
C GLY A 62 -4.55 -3.92 -0.43
N TYR A 63 -3.91 -4.02 0.74
CA TYR A 63 -4.19 -3.14 1.87
C TYR A 63 -3.63 -1.73 1.62
N ALA A 64 -4.52 -0.75 1.46
CA ALA A 64 -4.12 0.64 1.18
C ALA A 64 -3.90 1.42 2.48
N LEU A 65 -2.77 2.10 2.60
CA LEU A 65 -2.38 2.89 3.77
C LEU A 65 -3.01 4.31 3.79
N TRP A 66 -4.06 4.54 3.00
CA TRP A 66 -4.83 5.80 2.95
C TRP A 66 -6.32 5.54 2.74
N ASP A 67 -7.16 6.56 2.90
CA ASP A 67 -8.62 6.45 2.66
C ASP A 67 -8.98 6.41 1.17
N SER A 68 -8.57 5.35 0.48
CA SER A 68 -8.90 5.15 -0.93
C SER A 68 -10.38 4.76 -1.10
N PRO A 69 -11.23 5.60 -1.72
CA PRO A 69 -12.59 5.22 -2.07
C PRO A 69 -12.64 4.13 -3.17
N SER A 70 -11.54 3.97 -3.91
CA SER A 70 -11.43 2.97 -4.98
C SER A 70 -10.91 1.61 -4.49
N SER A 71 -10.50 1.48 -3.23
CA SER A 71 -9.98 0.21 -2.70
C SER A 71 -11.07 -0.86 -2.65
N TRP A 72 -10.78 -2.02 -3.23
CA TRP A 72 -11.67 -3.17 -3.22
C TRP A 72 -12.11 -3.53 -1.80
N LYS A 73 -13.44 -3.53 -1.61
CA LYS A 73 -14.11 -3.81 -0.34
C LYS A 73 -13.60 -2.93 0.81
N ASP A 74 -13.27 -1.66 0.55
CA ASP A 74 -12.83 -0.71 1.57
C ASP A 74 -11.63 -1.23 2.40
N PHE A 75 -10.70 -1.95 1.76
CA PHE A 75 -9.54 -2.53 2.45
C PHE A 75 -8.45 -1.47 2.61
N THR A 76 -8.66 -0.59 3.60
CA THR A 76 -7.79 0.54 3.89
C THR A 76 -7.51 0.66 5.38
N THR A 77 -6.45 1.37 5.77
CA THR A 77 -6.17 1.68 7.18
C THR A 77 -7.25 2.52 7.82
N VAL A 78 -7.95 3.35 7.05
CA VAL A 78 -9.00 4.25 7.53
C VAL A 78 -10.33 3.52 7.75
N ARG A 79 -10.74 2.65 6.82
CA ARG A 79 -12.05 1.96 6.86
C ARG A 79 -11.99 0.55 7.44
N CYS A 80 -10.83 -0.09 7.39
CA CYS A 80 -10.61 -1.48 7.78
C CYS A 80 -9.34 -1.62 8.64
N GLY A 81 -9.15 -0.72 9.62
CA GLY A 81 -7.92 -0.67 10.40
C GLY A 81 -7.95 0.37 11.53
N PRO A 82 -6.81 1.03 11.82
CA PRO A 82 -6.67 1.98 12.93
C PRO A 82 -7.42 3.30 12.74
N GLY A 83 -7.98 3.59 11.55
CA GLY A 83 -8.73 4.82 11.30
C GLY A 83 -7.88 6.00 10.83
N GLU A 84 -6.62 5.77 10.44
CA GLU A 84 -5.65 6.82 10.12
C GLU A 84 -5.12 6.72 8.68
N ASP A 85 -4.88 7.87 8.05
CA ASP A 85 -4.28 8.01 6.71
C ASP A 85 -2.75 8.12 6.86
N TYR A 86 -2.05 7.00 6.71
CA TYR A 86 -0.60 6.93 6.86
C TYR A 86 0.13 7.56 5.67
N VAL A 87 -0.45 7.54 4.47
CA VAL A 87 0.16 8.21 3.31
C VAL A 87 0.21 9.72 3.56
N ARG A 88 -0.85 10.31 4.13
CA ARG A 88 -0.87 11.73 4.50
C ARG A 88 0.17 12.07 5.56
N ALA A 89 0.19 11.32 6.65
CA ALA A 89 1.17 11.50 7.71
C ALA A 89 2.62 11.40 7.18
N TYR A 90 2.86 10.46 6.28
CA TYR A 90 4.17 10.26 5.66
C TYR A 90 4.61 11.44 4.78
N VAL A 91 3.74 11.92 3.88
CA VAL A 91 4.11 13.05 2.99
C VAL A 91 4.27 14.35 3.76
N GLU A 92 3.47 14.57 4.81
CA GLU A 92 3.60 15.73 5.70
C GLU A 92 4.91 15.70 6.48
N ALA A 93 5.30 14.53 7.02
CA ALA A 93 6.59 14.36 7.68
C ALA A 93 7.77 14.54 6.70
N CYS A 94 7.69 13.96 5.51
CA CYS A 94 8.71 14.18 4.47
C CYS A 94 8.90 15.68 4.16
N GLN A 95 7.79 16.42 4.03
CA GLN A 95 7.82 17.85 3.79
C GLN A 95 8.46 18.62 4.95
N ALA A 96 8.13 18.28 6.20
CA ALA A 96 8.69 18.91 7.40
C ALA A 96 10.23 18.75 7.50
N HIS A 97 10.76 17.62 7.03
CA HIS A 97 12.20 17.31 7.06
C HIS A 97 12.94 17.69 5.78
N ALA A 98 12.24 18.30 4.81
CA ALA A 98 12.76 18.56 3.47
C ALA A 98 13.34 17.30 2.79
N ILE A 99 12.74 16.14 3.05
CA ILE A 99 13.08 14.85 2.43
C ILE A 99 12.07 14.61 1.30
N PRO A 100 12.52 14.47 0.03
CA PRO A 100 11.64 14.09 -1.09
C PRO A 100 10.87 12.80 -0.80
N ALA A 101 9.54 12.88 -0.89
CA ALA A 101 8.65 11.74 -0.68
C ALA A 101 8.56 10.87 -1.94
N GLY A 102 8.63 9.55 -1.75
CA GLY A 102 8.36 8.58 -2.79
C GLY A 102 7.22 7.65 -2.38
N LEU A 103 6.39 7.29 -3.34
CA LEU A 103 5.26 6.39 -3.12
C LEU A 103 5.49 5.10 -3.92
N TYR A 104 5.64 3.99 -3.20
CA TYR A 104 5.60 2.68 -3.78
C TYR A 104 4.13 2.28 -4.01
N TYR A 105 3.85 1.69 -5.16
CA TYR A 105 2.54 1.16 -5.50
C TYR A 105 2.66 -0.13 -6.31
N SER A 106 2.08 -1.22 -5.80
CA SER A 106 1.94 -2.46 -6.58
C SER A 106 0.76 -2.34 -7.56
N PRO A 107 0.87 -2.54 -8.89
CA PRO A 107 -0.30 -2.74 -9.74
C PRO A 107 -0.95 -4.12 -9.52
N MET A 108 -0.19 -5.11 -9.05
CA MET A 108 -0.70 -6.40 -8.64
C MET A 108 -1.62 -6.28 -7.41
N ASP A 109 -2.67 -7.10 -7.38
CA ASP A 109 -3.55 -7.29 -6.23
C ASP A 109 -4.02 -8.75 -6.20
N TRP A 110 -3.52 -9.53 -5.24
CA TRP A 110 -3.82 -10.96 -5.14
C TRP A 110 -5.29 -11.28 -4.89
N ARG A 111 -6.10 -10.29 -4.51
CA ARG A 111 -7.54 -10.44 -4.29
C ARG A 111 -8.34 -10.46 -5.58
N PHE A 112 -7.71 -10.15 -6.73
CA PHE A 112 -8.32 -10.18 -8.05
C PHE A 112 -7.85 -11.40 -8.84
N PRO A 113 -8.70 -12.44 -9.01
CA PRO A 113 -8.34 -13.62 -9.78
C PRO A 113 -7.93 -13.34 -11.24
N GLY A 114 -8.45 -12.26 -11.84
CA GLY A 114 -8.09 -11.82 -13.19
C GLY A 114 -6.65 -11.32 -13.34
N TYR A 115 -5.91 -11.13 -12.25
CA TYR A 115 -4.46 -10.96 -12.30
C TYR A 115 -3.76 -12.25 -12.78
N PHE A 116 -4.21 -13.41 -12.30
CA PHE A 116 -3.63 -14.72 -12.62
C PHE A 116 -4.17 -15.29 -13.93
N ASP A 117 -5.43 -15.02 -14.25
CA ASP A 117 -6.06 -15.45 -15.50
C ASP A 117 -6.87 -14.32 -16.16
N PRO A 118 -6.20 -13.38 -16.83
CA PRO A 118 -6.89 -12.23 -17.44
C PRO A 118 -7.78 -12.62 -18.63
N LYS A 119 -7.55 -13.78 -19.26
CA LYS A 119 -8.35 -14.23 -20.41
C LYS A 119 -9.60 -15.00 -19.96
N GLY A 120 -9.48 -15.84 -18.94
CA GLY A 120 -10.62 -16.55 -18.35
C GLY A 120 -11.43 -15.68 -17.38
N GLN A 121 -10.83 -14.63 -16.80
CA GLN A 121 -11.48 -13.72 -15.86
C GLN A 121 -11.33 -12.23 -16.25
N PRO A 122 -11.81 -11.85 -17.45
CA PRO A 122 -11.60 -10.50 -18.00
C PRO A 122 -12.27 -9.40 -17.15
N GLU A 123 -13.42 -9.68 -16.52
CA GLU A 123 -14.09 -8.70 -15.65
C GLU A 123 -13.29 -8.41 -14.38
N SER A 124 -12.71 -9.44 -13.76
CA SER A 124 -11.82 -9.29 -12.61
C SER A 124 -10.57 -8.50 -12.98
N ALA A 125 -9.97 -8.80 -14.14
CA ALA A 125 -8.80 -8.07 -14.65
C ALA A 125 -9.11 -6.59 -14.92
N GLN A 126 -10.28 -6.31 -15.51
CA GLN A 126 -10.74 -4.94 -15.76
C GLN A 126 -11.03 -4.19 -14.45
N ALA A 127 -11.65 -4.83 -13.46
CA ALA A 127 -11.90 -4.22 -12.16
C ALA A 127 -10.59 -3.87 -11.43
N MET A 128 -9.61 -4.77 -11.42
CA MET A 128 -8.28 -4.51 -10.87
C MET A 128 -7.61 -3.33 -11.58
N LYS A 129 -7.63 -3.34 -12.92
CA LYS A 129 -7.08 -2.26 -13.73
C LYS A 129 -7.74 -0.92 -13.38
N LYS A 130 -9.07 -0.88 -13.25
CA LYS A 130 -9.80 0.33 -12.87
C LYS A 130 -9.39 0.84 -11.49
N GLN A 131 -9.25 -0.05 -10.50
CA GLN A 131 -8.73 0.32 -9.17
C GLN A 131 -7.34 0.95 -9.29
N VAL A 132 -6.43 0.33 -10.05
CA VAL A 132 -5.06 0.85 -10.24
C VAL A 132 -5.05 2.28 -10.75
N TYR A 133 -5.78 2.57 -11.84
CA TYR A 133 -5.80 3.93 -12.37
C TYR A 133 -6.42 4.94 -11.39
N ALA A 134 -7.51 4.57 -10.73
CA ALA A 134 -8.18 5.46 -9.78
C ALA A 134 -7.29 5.74 -8.56
N GLN A 135 -6.63 4.72 -8.01
CA GLN A 135 -5.71 4.87 -6.88
C GLN A 135 -4.47 5.69 -7.23
N LEU A 136 -3.90 5.51 -8.42
CA LEU A 136 -2.79 6.35 -8.87
C LEU A 136 -3.21 7.82 -9.05
N GLN A 137 -4.43 8.05 -9.53
CA GLN A 137 -4.99 9.39 -9.61
C GLN A 137 -5.15 10.00 -8.20
N GLU A 138 -5.69 9.26 -7.23
CA GLU A 138 -5.81 9.70 -5.84
C GLU A 138 -4.45 10.09 -5.24
N LEU A 139 -3.45 9.22 -5.38
CA LEU A 139 -2.11 9.44 -4.82
C LEU A 139 -1.40 10.64 -5.45
N THR A 140 -1.56 10.85 -6.76
CA THR A 140 -0.87 11.93 -7.49
C THR A 140 -1.59 13.27 -7.46
N GLN A 141 -2.87 13.31 -7.07
CA GLN A 141 -3.66 14.55 -7.03
C GLN A 141 -3.89 15.07 -5.60
N HIS A 142 -3.89 14.21 -4.59
CA HIS A 142 -4.35 14.59 -3.24
C HIS A 142 -3.27 14.61 -2.15
N TYR A 143 -2.03 14.20 -2.47
CA TYR A 143 -0.93 14.06 -1.50
C TYR A 143 0.26 15.00 -1.77
N GLY A 144 0.03 16.06 -2.56
CA GLY A 144 1.06 17.04 -2.90
C GLY A 144 2.09 16.52 -3.92
N PRO A 145 3.24 17.19 -4.05
CA PRO A 145 4.28 16.78 -4.99
C PRO A 145 4.90 15.43 -4.61
N VAL A 146 4.73 14.44 -5.49
CA VAL A 146 5.32 13.10 -5.36
C VAL A 146 6.37 12.91 -6.46
N PRO A 147 7.65 13.26 -6.22
CA PRO A 147 8.69 13.17 -7.24
C PRO A 147 9.07 11.73 -7.61
N ILE A 148 8.73 10.73 -6.79
CA ILE A 148 9.07 9.32 -7.02
C ILE A 148 7.81 8.47 -6.95
N LEU A 149 7.47 7.81 -8.05
CA LEU A 149 6.54 6.68 -8.07
C LEU A 149 7.32 5.39 -8.32
N TRP A 150 7.24 4.45 -7.38
CA TRP A 150 7.96 3.18 -7.44
C TRP A 150 6.97 2.04 -7.67
N PHE A 151 6.97 1.45 -8.87
CA PHE A 151 6.05 0.38 -9.23
C PHE A 151 6.67 -1.00 -9.00
N ASP A 152 5.86 -1.94 -8.53
CA ASP A 152 6.25 -3.32 -8.27
C ASP A 152 5.16 -4.32 -8.64
N GLY A 153 5.47 -5.58 -8.90
CA GLY A 153 4.43 -6.57 -9.24
C GLY A 153 3.86 -6.35 -10.64
N GLY A 154 4.64 -5.76 -11.56
CA GLY A 154 4.32 -5.63 -12.99
C GLY A 154 4.36 -6.93 -13.79
N TRP A 155 4.36 -8.08 -13.11
CA TRP A 155 4.49 -9.41 -13.70
C TRP A 155 3.16 -9.81 -14.33
N LEU A 156 3.19 -10.44 -15.51
CA LEU A 156 1.98 -10.96 -16.12
C LEU A 156 1.65 -12.31 -15.48
N ALA A 157 0.66 -12.36 -14.58
CA ALA A 157 0.21 -13.60 -13.93
C ALA A 157 1.33 -14.36 -13.19
N HIS A 158 2.24 -13.65 -12.51
CA HIS A 158 3.47 -14.20 -11.91
C HIS A 158 4.39 -14.95 -12.90
N GLN A 159 4.24 -14.72 -14.21
CA GLN A 159 5.19 -15.14 -15.23
C GLN A 159 6.16 -13.97 -15.47
N GLY A 160 7.42 -14.12 -15.04
CA GLY A 160 8.44 -13.07 -15.15
C GLY A 160 9.57 -13.24 -14.14
N THR A 161 10.40 -12.21 -14.00
CA THR A 161 11.28 -11.97 -12.83
C THR A 161 11.11 -10.50 -12.43
N ASP A 162 11.46 -10.13 -11.20
CA ASP A 162 11.63 -8.71 -10.85
C ASP A 162 12.66 -8.14 -11.82
N ALA A 163 12.34 -6.98 -12.39
CA ALA A 163 13.26 -6.26 -13.26
C ALA A 163 14.41 -5.66 -12.45
#